data_AF-A0A141RPQ1-F1
#
_entry.id   AF-A0A141RPQ1-F1
#
_cell.length_a   1.000
_cell.length_b   1.000
_cell.length_c   1.000
_cell.angle_alpha   90.00
_cell.angle_beta   90.00
_cell.angle_gamma   90.00
#
_symmetry.space_group_name_H-M   'P 1'
#
loop_
_entity.id
_entity.type
_entity.pdbx_description
1 polymer ?
#
loop_
_entity_poly.entity_id
_entity_poly.type
_entity_poly.pdbx_seq_one_letter_code
_entity_poly.pdbx_strand_id
1 'polypeptide(L)'
;MLLALILGTTYAYNRGWTSIENAIKGAAEFVSLNYVHSSRYSQNTLYKMRYNQNVSNIWHQYATTPWYASSIADIMRSYQDLYLENNFTFDVPVFAG
;
A
#
# COMPACT_ATOMS: atom_id res chain seq x y z
N MET A 1 13.83 -4.10 -0.90
CA MET A 1 13.46 -3.71 -2.28
C MET A 1 13.49 -4.91 -3.25
N LEU A 2 14.49 -5.79 -3.20
CA LEU A 2 14.65 -6.92 -4.15
C LEU A 2 13.51 -7.96 -4.15
N LEU A 3 12.95 -8.28 -2.98
CA LEU A 3 11.90 -9.31 -2.85
C LEU A 3 10.53 -8.85 -3.42
N ALA A 4 10.17 -7.57 -3.23
CA ALA A 4 8.90 -7.03 -3.74
C ALA A 4 8.88 -6.91 -5.28
N LEU A 5 10.04 -6.63 -5.89
CA LEU A 5 10.14 -6.54 -7.34
C LEU A 5 9.96 -7.92 -7.99
N ILE A 6 10.66 -8.94 -7.51
CA ILE A 6 10.60 -10.31 -8.08
C ILE A 6 9.23 -10.96 -7.86
N LEU A 7 8.66 -10.81 -6.66
CA LEU A 7 7.33 -11.33 -6.36
C LEU A 7 6.23 -10.57 -7.13
N GLY A 8 6.36 -9.25 -7.23
CA GLY A 8 5.42 -8.39 -7.95
C GLY A 8 5.41 -8.66 -9.46
N THR A 9 6.58 -8.83 -10.08
CA THR A 9 6.67 -9.13 -11.53
C THR A 9 6.16 -10.53 -11.85
N THR A 10 6.47 -11.52 -11.02
CA THR A 10 5.96 -12.90 -11.19
C THR A 10 4.43 -12.93 -11.02
N TYR A 11 3.91 -12.18 -10.06
CA TYR A 11 2.46 -12.05 -9.85
C TYR A 11 1.77 -11.37 -11.03
N ALA A 12 2.33 -10.27 -11.53
CA ALA A 12 1.82 -9.57 -12.71
C ALA A 12 1.80 -10.49 -13.95
N TYR A 13 2.87 -11.25 -14.17
CA TYR A 13 2.95 -12.24 -15.24
C TYR A 13 1.86 -13.32 -15.11
N ASN A 14 1.71 -13.92 -13.93
CA ASN A 14 0.69 -14.95 -13.67
C ASN A 14 -0.75 -14.42 -13.78
N ARG A 15 -0.96 -13.12 -13.55
CA ARG A 15 -2.26 -12.45 -13.68
C ARG A 15 -2.52 -11.92 -15.10
N GLY A 16 -1.60 -12.14 -16.04
CA GLY A 16 -1.74 -11.69 -17.43
C GLY A 16 -1.62 -10.18 -17.60
N TRP A 17 -0.97 -9.48 -16.66
CA TRP A 17 -0.73 -8.04 -16.72
C TRP A 17 0.44 -7.70 -17.65
N THR A 18 0.31 -8.09 -18.92
CA THR A 18 1.36 -7.94 -19.94
C THR A 18 1.29 -6.61 -20.71
N SER A 19 0.27 -5.78 -20.43
CA SER A 19 0.16 -4.41 -20.92
C SER A 19 0.22 -3.41 -19.77
N ILE A 20 0.64 -2.17 -20.06
CA ILE A 20 0.75 -1.08 -19.08
C ILE A 20 -0.61 -0.85 -18.39
N GLU A 21 -1.69 -0.79 -19.18
CA GLU A 21 -3.04 -0.55 -18.67
C GLU A 21 -3.50 -1.68 -17.72
N ASN A 22 -3.28 -2.94 -18.10
CA ASN A 22 -3.68 -4.08 -17.27
C ASN A 22 -2.85 -4.15 -15.97
N ALA A 23 -1.56 -3.80 -16.03
CA ALA A 23 -0.71 -3.73 -14.85
C ALA A 23 -1.18 -2.65 -13.87
N ILE A 24 -1.52 -1.45 -14.36
CA ILE A 24 -2.02 -0.36 -13.50
C ILE A 24 -3.36 -0.74 -12.88
N LYS A 25 -4.34 -1.19 -13.69
CA LYS A 25 -5.68 -1.58 -13.20
C LYS A 25 -5.59 -2.73 -12.21
N GLY A 26 -4.85 -3.78 -12.55
CA GLY A 26 -4.71 -4.96 -11.72
C GLY A 26 -3.96 -4.69 -10.42
N ALA A 27 -2.90 -3.87 -10.44
CA ALA A 27 -2.20 -3.48 -9.21
C ALA A 27 -3.11 -2.65 -8.29
N ALA A 28 -3.89 -1.73 -8.85
CA ALA A 28 -4.86 -0.94 -8.10
C ALA A 28 -5.95 -1.84 -7.46
N GLU A 29 -6.50 -2.79 -8.22
CA GLU A 29 -7.46 -3.77 -7.72
C GLU A 29 -6.85 -4.62 -6.59
N PHE A 30 -5.62 -5.11 -6.77
CA PHE A 30 -4.93 -5.90 -5.76
C PHE A 30 -4.75 -5.15 -4.44
N VAL A 31 -4.27 -3.91 -4.49
CA VAL A 31 -4.07 -3.08 -3.29
C VAL A 31 -5.42 -2.76 -2.64
N SER A 32 -6.43 -2.43 -3.44
CA SER A 32 -7.79 -2.16 -2.98
C SER A 32 -8.37 -3.34 -2.19
N LEU A 33 -8.37 -4.54 -2.78
CA LEU A 33 -9.01 -5.72 -2.18
C LEU A 33 -8.22 -6.33 -1.02
N ASN A 34 -6.88 -6.36 -1.09
CA ASN A 34 -6.06 -7.07 -0.12
C ASN A 34 -5.61 -6.19 1.06
N TYR A 35 -5.67 -4.85 0.93
CA TYR A 35 -5.20 -3.93 1.97
C TYR A 35 -6.28 -2.92 2.35
N VAL A 36 -6.65 -2.01 1.44
CA VAL A 36 -7.47 -0.83 1.77
C VAL A 36 -8.91 -1.20 2.17
N HIS A 37 -9.58 -1.99 1.34
CA HIS A 37 -10.96 -2.46 1.55
C HIS A 37 -11.02 -3.92 2.02
N SER A 38 -9.90 -4.48 2.48
CA SER A 38 -9.89 -5.82 3.04
C SER A 38 -10.73 -5.86 4.32
N SER A 39 -11.77 -6.69 4.33
CA SER A 39 -12.58 -6.96 5.53
C SER A 39 -11.80 -7.67 6.63
N ARG A 40 -10.67 -8.30 6.29
CA ARG A 40 -9.82 -9.06 7.22
C ARG A 40 -8.68 -8.24 7.81
N TYR A 41 -8.09 -7.33 7.03
CA TYR A 41 -6.89 -6.59 7.42
C TYR A 41 -7.12 -5.09 7.60
N SER A 42 -8.02 -4.48 6.80
CA SER A 42 -8.41 -3.06 6.86
C SER A 42 -7.22 -2.09 7.00
N GLN A 43 -6.20 -2.30 6.16
CA GLN A 43 -4.95 -1.52 6.13
C GLN A 43 -5.11 -0.31 5.20
N ASN A 44 -5.89 0.67 5.64
CA ASN A 44 -6.29 1.85 4.87
C ASN A 44 -5.29 3.03 4.88
N THR A 45 -4.19 2.93 5.63
CA THR A 45 -3.11 3.93 5.62
C THR A 45 -1.77 3.31 5.26
N LEU A 46 -0.86 4.11 4.70
CA LEU A 46 0.52 3.68 4.42
C LEU A 46 1.21 3.12 5.67
N TYR A 47 0.91 3.70 6.84
CA TYR A 47 1.41 3.21 8.12
C TYR A 47 0.89 1.79 8.42
N LYS A 48 -0.42 1.56 8.31
CA LYS A 48 -1.01 0.23 8.55
C LYS A 48 -0.56 -0.81 7.53
N MET A 49 -0.39 -0.43 6.26
CA MET A 49 0.17 -1.32 5.22
C MET A 49 1.59 -1.75 5.54
N ARG A 50 2.40 -0.86 6.12
CA ARG A 50 3.77 -1.18 6.51
C ARG A 50 3.86 -1.96 7.81
N TYR A 51 3.21 -1.50 8.86
CA TYR A 51 3.48 -1.95 10.23
C TYR A 51 2.40 -2.85 10.83
N ASN A 52 1.30 -3.09 10.11
CA ASN A 52 0.11 -3.84 10.55
C ASN A 52 -0.02 -4.02 12.07
N GLN A 53 -0.81 -3.14 12.69
CA GLN A 53 -0.96 -3.08 14.14
C GLN A 53 -1.81 -4.19 14.73
N ASN A 54 -2.53 -4.94 13.88
CA ASN A 54 -3.26 -6.09 14.34
C ASN A 54 -2.27 -7.23 14.60
N VAL A 55 -2.03 -7.51 15.88
CA VAL A 55 -1.08 -8.54 16.35
C VAL A 55 -1.38 -9.91 15.72
N SER A 56 -2.66 -10.25 15.51
CA SER A 56 -3.06 -11.52 14.87
C SER A 56 -2.62 -11.63 13.41
N ASN A 57 -2.30 -10.51 12.75
CA ASN A 57 -1.92 -10.43 11.34
C ASN A 57 -0.61 -9.65 11.11
N ILE A 58 0.28 -9.58 12.12
CA ILE A 58 1.52 -8.78 12.05
C ILE A 58 2.44 -9.14 10.86
N TRP A 59 2.32 -10.37 10.35
CA TRP A 59 3.05 -10.87 9.19
C TRP A 59 2.58 -10.26 7.86
N HIS A 60 1.37 -9.69 7.81
CA HIS A 60 0.76 -9.14 6.59
C HIS A 60 1.23 -7.69 6.34
N GLN A 61 2.50 -7.54 5.98
CA GLN A 61 3.14 -6.26 5.67
C GLN A 61 3.37 -6.13 4.17
N TYR A 62 3.03 -4.99 3.57
CA TYR A 62 3.20 -4.75 2.14
C TYR A 62 4.68 -4.65 1.73
N ALA A 63 5.53 -4.14 2.62
CA ALA A 63 6.95 -3.90 2.35
C ALA A 63 7.83 -4.22 3.56
N THR A 64 9.08 -4.59 3.30
CA THR A 64 10.08 -4.88 4.34
C THR A 64 10.85 -3.65 4.81
N THR A 65 10.96 -2.62 3.97
CA THR A 65 11.73 -1.41 4.28
C THR A 65 11.00 -0.51 5.29
N PRO A 66 11.61 -0.10 6.41
CA PRO A 66 10.96 0.75 7.41
C PRO A 66 10.44 2.08 6.84
N TRP A 67 11.20 2.71 5.96
CA TRP A 67 10.86 4.01 5.34
C TRP A 67 9.78 3.94 4.23
N TYR A 68 9.16 2.78 3.99
CA TYR A 68 8.12 2.65 2.95
C TYR A 68 7.01 3.69 3.09
N ALA A 69 6.47 3.84 4.30
CA ALA A 69 5.34 4.74 4.52
C ALA A 69 5.72 6.22 4.31
N SER A 70 6.90 6.63 4.79
CA SER A 70 7.38 8.00 4.61
C SER A 70 7.72 8.32 3.16
N SER A 71 8.39 7.41 2.44
CA SER A 71 8.75 7.63 1.04
C SER A 71 7.53 7.81 0.14
N ILE A 72 6.46 7.03 0.33
CA ILE A 72 5.24 7.20 -0.45
C ILE A 72 4.48 8.46 -0.02
N ALA A 73 4.45 8.78 1.28
CA ALA A 73 3.84 10.02 1.77
C ALA A 73 4.52 11.27 1.20
N ASP A 74 5.85 11.26 1.05
CA ASP A 74 6.60 12.36 0.43
C ASP A 74 6.22 12.55 -1.04
N ILE A 75 6.04 11.45 -1.79
CA ILE A 75 5.56 11.48 -3.17
C ILE A 75 4.14 12.04 -3.22
N MET A 76 3.22 11.54 -2.37
CA MET A 76 1.84 12.04 -2.31
C MET A 76 1.79 13.54 -2.00
N ARG A 77 2.63 13.99 -1.07
CA ARG A 77 2.77 15.42 -0.73
C ARG A 77 3.31 16.23 -1.91
N SER A 78 4.29 15.73 -2.66
CA SER A 78 4.81 16.44 -3.85
C SER A 78 3.78 16.63 -4.95
N TYR A 79 2.75 15.78 -4.99
CA TYR A 79 1.64 15.87 -5.94
C TYR A 79 0.37 16.48 -5.33
N GLN A 80 0.41 16.96 -4.08
CA GLN A 80 -0.76 17.45 -3.38
C GLN A 80 -1.46 18.58 -4.14
N ASP A 81 -0.69 19.47 -4.77
CA ASP A 81 -1.21 20.61 -5.53
C ASP A 81 -1.92 20.23 -6.83
N LEU A 82 -1.80 18.97 -7.29
CA LEU A 82 -2.54 18.46 -8.45
C LEU A 82 -3.98 18.07 -8.12
N TYR A 83 -4.32 17.91 -6.83
CA TYR A 83 -5.64 17.51 -6.40
C TYR A 83 -6.50 18.74 -6.12
N LEU A 84 -7.69 18.81 -6.73
CA LEU A 84 -8.66 19.89 -6.55
C LEU A 84 -9.06 20.08 -5.08
N GLU A 85 -9.10 18.98 -4.32
CA GLU A 85 -9.31 18.96 -2.88
C GLU A 85 -8.02 18.47 -2.23
N ASN A 86 -7.22 19.41 -1.73
CA ASN A 86 -5.90 19.15 -1.14
C ASN A 86 -5.96 18.71 0.33
N ASN A 87 -7.11 18.21 0.80
CA ASN A 87 -7.32 17.78 2.18
C ASN A 87 -7.09 16.27 2.32
N PHE A 88 -5.94 15.89 2.86
CA PHE A 88 -5.71 14.51 3.27
C PHE A 88 -6.44 14.20 4.58
N THR A 89 -7.12 13.05 4.63
CA THR A 89 -7.64 12.50 5.88
C THR A 89 -6.56 11.63 6.52
N PHE A 90 -6.30 11.84 7.81
CA PHE A 90 -5.28 11.11 8.55
C PHE A 90 -5.92 10.21 9.59
N ASP A 91 -5.40 8.98 9.69
CA ASP A 91 -5.67 8.05 10.77
C ASP A 91 -4.34 7.78 11.48
N VAL A 92 -4.18 8.40 12.65
CA VAL A 92 -2.94 8.38 13.43
C VAL A 92 -3.13 7.40 14.59
N PRO A 93 -2.37 6.30 14.64
CA PRO A 93 -2.53 5.33 15.68
C PRO A 93 -1.97 5.80 17.02
N VAL A 94 -2.64 5.41 18.10
CA VAL A 94 -2.22 5.69 19.48
C VAL A 94 -1.74 4.38 20.10
N PHE A 95 -0.52 4.38 20.64
CA PHE A 95 0.03 3.26 21.38
C PHE A 95 0.03 3.61 22.87
N ALA A 96 -0.65 2.79 23.68
CA ALA A 96 -0.51 2.87 25.13
C ALA A 96 0.84 2.28 25.54
N GLY A 97 1.57 2.99 26.40
CA GLY A 97 2.85 2.55 26.97
C GLY A 97 2.70 1.56 28.11
#